data_AF-A0A931JWF2-F1
#
_entry.id   AF-A0A931JWF2-F1
#
_cell.length_a   1.000
_cell.length_b   1.000
_cell.length_c   1.000
_cell.angle_alpha   90.00
_cell.angle_beta   90.00
_cell.angle_gamma   90.00
#
_symmetry.space_group_name_H-M   'P 1'
#
loop_
_entity.id
_entity.type
_entity.pdbx_description
1 polymer ?
#
loop_
_entity_poly.entity_id
_entity_poly.type
_entity_poly.pdbx_seq_one_letter_code
_entity_poly.pdbx_strand_id
1 'polypeptide(L)'
;MLYALAWRPFLDPLPLDHVWFLLLFPMAFFVALAYKAVRTPDLKHVAREVAVMTTQIVLGMIALGLASYLFVQHVVPLIAPK
;
A
#
# COMPACT_ATOMS: atom_id res chain seq x y z
N MET A 1 -4.12 -17.86 -22.46
CA MET A 1 -4.81 -16.63 -22.03
C MET A 1 -6.30 -16.68 -22.43
N LEU A 2 -7.11 -17.54 -21.78
CA LEU A 2 -8.57 -17.62 -21.98
C LEU A 2 -9.37 -17.35 -20.67
N TYR A 3 -8.66 -17.18 -19.54
CA TYR A 3 -9.27 -16.99 -18.22
C TYR A 3 -9.99 -15.64 -18.04
N ALA A 4 -9.69 -14.63 -18.87
CA ALA A 4 -10.32 -13.32 -18.74
C ALA A 4 -11.82 -13.32 -19.10
N LEU A 5 -12.27 -14.23 -19.98
CA LEU A 5 -13.67 -14.27 -20.41
C LEU A 5 -14.61 -14.99 -19.43
N ALA A 6 -14.07 -15.82 -18.53
CA ALA A 6 -14.83 -16.57 -17.53
C ALA A 6 -14.50 -16.16 -16.09
N TRP A 7 -13.77 -15.05 -15.91
CA TRP A 7 -13.50 -14.51 -14.59
C TRP A 7 -14.81 -14.07 -13.94
N ARG A 8 -15.08 -14.59 -12.73
CA ARG A 8 -16.28 -14.26 -11.97
C ARG A 8 -15.90 -13.27 -10.87
N PRO A 9 -16.23 -11.98 -11.00
CA PRO A 9 -16.02 -11.01 -9.94
C PRO A 9 -16.59 -11.55 -8.62
N PHE A 10 -15.87 -11.34 -7.51
CA PHE A 10 -16.18 -11.81 -6.15
C PHE A 10 -16.01 -13.30 -5.87
N LEU A 11 -16.05 -14.17 -6.89
CA LEU A 11 -15.86 -15.62 -6.71
C LEU A 11 -14.44 -16.06 -7.04
N ASP A 12 -13.82 -15.43 -8.03
CA ASP A 12 -12.44 -15.68 -8.42
C ASP A 12 -11.56 -14.47 -8.09
N PRO A 13 -10.42 -14.65 -7.41
CA PRO A 13 -9.48 -13.56 -7.18
C PRO A 13 -8.92 -13.05 -8.51
N LEU A 14 -8.73 -11.74 -8.60
CA LEU A 14 -8.09 -11.15 -9.76
C LEU A 14 -6.61 -11.58 -9.77
N PRO A 15 -6.05 -12.07 -10.90
CA PRO A 15 -4.69 -12.62 -10.96
C PRO A 15 -3.62 -11.52 -11.00
N LEU A 16 -3.63 -10.64 -10.00
CA LEU A 16 -2.67 -9.54 -9.79
C LEU A 16 -1.76 -9.77 -8.58
N ASP A 17 -1.78 -10.98 -8.02
CA ASP A 17 -0.94 -11.42 -6.91
C ASP A 17 0.55 -11.20 -7.22
N HIS A 18 1.00 -11.47 -8.44
CA HIS A 18 2.40 -11.25 -8.85
C HIS A 18 2.83 -9.77 -8.84
N VAL A 19 1.89 -8.82 -8.84
CA VAL A 19 2.13 -7.37 -8.80
C VAL A 19 1.46 -6.70 -7.61
N TRP A 20 1.18 -7.45 -6.54
CA TRP A 20 0.43 -6.99 -5.37
C TRP A 20 0.98 -5.68 -4.76
N PHE A 21 2.31 -5.51 -4.77
CA PHE A 21 2.99 -4.33 -4.24
C PHE A 21 2.65 -3.06 -5.02
N LEU A 22 2.37 -3.15 -6.32
CA LEU A 22 1.93 -2.01 -7.13
C LEU A 22 0.53 -1.55 -6.73
N LEU A 23 -0.32 -2.45 -6.22
CA LEU A 23 -1.68 -2.13 -5.77
C LEU A 23 -1.70 -1.26 -4.50
N LEU A 24 -0.56 -1.14 -3.80
CA LEU A 24 -0.42 -0.20 -2.67
C LEU A 24 -0.57 1.26 -3.10
N PHE A 25 -0.07 1.62 -4.30
CA PHE A 25 -0.15 2.97 -4.82
C PHE A 25 -1.59 3.45 -5.06
N PRO A 26 -2.43 2.76 -5.85
CA PRO A 26 -3.82 3.18 -6.05
C PRO A 26 -4.61 3.12 -4.74
N MET A 27 -4.38 2.12 -3.88
CA MET A 27 -5.03 2.05 -2.57
C MET A 27 -4.70 3.29 -1.71
N ALA A 28 -3.42 3.61 -1.54
CA ALA A 28 -2.98 4.77 -0.78
C ALA A 28 -3.51 6.09 -1.38
N PHE A 29 -3.53 6.18 -2.71
CA PHE A 29 -4.09 7.34 -3.42
C PHE A 29 -5.57 7.53 -3.12
N PHE A 30 -6.40 6.49 -3.24
CA PHE A 30 -7.83 6.60 -2.99
C PHE A 30 -8.15 6.87 -1.52
N VAL A 31 -7.38 6.30 -0.58
CA VAL A 31 -7.50 6.62 0.85
C VAL A 31 -7.16 8.09 1.10
N ALA A 32 -6.04 8.57 0.56
CA ALA A 32 -5.62 9.97 0.70
C ALA A 32 -6.65 10.93 0.07
N LEU A 33 -7.17 10.58 -1.11
CA LEU A 33 -8.20 11.36 -1.81
C LEU A 33 -9.48 11.45 -0.98
N ALA A 34 -10.00 10.32 -0.48
CA ALA A 34 -11.21 10.29 0.35
C ALA A 34 -11.03 11.13 1.63
N TYR A 35 -9.88 10.99 2.30
CA TYR A 35 -9.59 11.76 3.51
C TYR A 35 -9.48 13.26 3.24
N LYS A 36 -8.69 13.65 2.23
CA LYS A 36 -8.45 15.07 1.92
C LYS A 36 -9.65 15.76 1.31
N ALA A 37 -10.53 15.04 0.62
CA ALA A 37 -11.78 15.59 0.09
C ALA A 37 -12.70 16.12 1.20
N VAL A 38 -12.73 15.46 2.37
CA VAL A 38 -13.61 15.86 3.48
C VAL A 38 -12.89 16.78 4.47
N ARG A 39 -11.57 16.65 4.61
CA ARG A 39 -10.82 17.33 5.67
C ARG A 39 -10.17 18.66 5.24
N THR A 40 -9.98 18.89 3.94
CA THR A 40 -9.24 20.06 3.45
C THR A 40 -10.19 21.23 3.19
N PRO A 41 -9.97 22.41 3.78
CA PRO A 41 -10.86 23.56 3.60
C PRO A 41 -10.70 24.26 2.24
N ASP A 42 -9.52 24.17 1.61
CA ASP A 42 -9.25 24.75 0.28
C ASP A 42 -8.92 23.66 -0.74
N LEU A 43 -9.78 23.52 -1.76
CA LEU A 43 -9.64 22.56 -2.84
C LEU A 43 -8.42 22.82 -3.73
N LYS A 44 -7.87 24.04 -3.75
CA LYS A 44 -6.71 24.40 -4.58
C LYS A 44 -5.47 23.56 -4.27
N HIS A 45 -5.34 23.11 -3.02
CA HIS A 45 -4.13 22.41 -2.55
C HIS A 45 -4.36 20.89 -2.42
N VAL A 46 -5.60 20.43 -2.55
CA VAL A 46 -6.00 19.02 -2.35
C VAL A 46 -5.19 18.07 -3.21
N ALA A 47 -4.98 18.37 -4.50
CA ALA A 47 -4.20 17.47 -5.37
C ALA A 47 -2.76 17.26 -4.86
N ARG A 48 -2.09 18.34 -4.43
CA ARG A 48 -0.75 18.27 -3.85
C ARG A 48 -0.76 17.55 -2.51
N GLU A 49 -1.74 17.84 -1.66
CA GLU A 49 -1.86 17.19 -0.35
C GLU A 49 -2.15 15.69 -0.44
N VAL A 50 -2.99 15.28 -1.40
CA VAL A 50 -3.24 13.87 -1.72
C VAL A 50 -1.97 13.19 -2.19
N ALA A 51 -1.20 13.81 -3.11
CA ALA A 51 0.06 13.25 -3.58
C ALA A 51 1.10 13.08 -2.46
N VAL A 52 1.21 14.07 -1.57
CA VAL A 52 2.10 14.01 -0.40
C VAL A 52 1.66 12.90 0.55
N MET A 53 0.38 12.83 0.90
CA MET A 53 -0.15 11.81 1.81
C MET A 53 -0.03 10.40 1.22
N THR A 54 -0.31 10.23 -0.07
CA THR A 54 -0.10 8.97 -0.79
C THR A 54 1.36 8.52 -0.68
N THR A 55 2.30 9.43 -0.94
CA THR A 55 3.74 9.18 -0.84
C THR A 55 4.14 8.80 0.58
N GLN A 56 3.64 9.52 1.59
CA GLN A 56 3.88 9.22 3.00
C GLN A 56 3.38 7.83 3.40
N ILE A 57 2.19 7.43 2.96
CA ILE A 57 1.64 6.10 3.24
C ILE A 57 2.53 5.02 2.62
N VAL A 58 2.88 5.15 1.33
CA VAL A 58 3.70 4.17 0.62
C VAL A 58 5.10 4.06 1.25
N LEU A 59 5.78 5.19 1.46
CA LEU A 59 7.11 5.20 2.09
C LEU A 59 7.05 4.68 3.53
N GLY A 60 6.00 5.02 4.28
CA GLY A 60 5.78 4.50 5.63
C GLY A 60 5.64 2.97 5.66
N MET A 61 4.86 2.41 4.74
CA MET A 61 4.73 0.94 4.63
C MET A 61 6.05 0.27 4.25
N ILE A 62 6.80 0.83 3.31
CA ILE A 62 8.13 0.32 2.93
C ILE A 62 9.06 0.35 4.13
N ALA A 63 9.12 1.48 4.85
CA ALA A 63 9.95 1.65 6.03
C ALA A 63 9.59 0.63 7.13
N LEU A 64 8.31 0.41 7.40
CA LEU A 64 7.84 -0.58 8.37
C LEU A 64 8.20 -2.02 7.97
N GLY A 65 8.04 -2.37 6.68
CA GLY A 65 8.44 -3.67 6.16
C GLY A 65 9.95 -3.90 6.29
N LEU A 66 10.76 -2.91 5.91
CA LEU A 66 12.21 -2.96 6.03
C LEU A 66 12.65 -3.06 7.49
N ALA A 67 12.08 -2.24 8.38
CA ALA A 67 12.37 -2.30 9.80
C ALA A 67 12.04 -3.67 10.40
N SER A 68 10.89 -4.24 10.03
CA SER A 68 10.48 -5.59 10.47
C SER A 68 11.46 -6.67 9.99
N TYR A 69 11.87 -6.60 8.72
CA TYR A 69 12.86 -7.52 8.15
C TYR A 69 14.20 -7.44 8.88
N LEU A 70 14.73 -6.22 9.07
CA LEU A 70 16.00 -6.00 9.76
C LEU A 70 15.93 -6.47 11.21
N PHE A 71 14.82 -6.19 11.90
CA PHE A 71 14.59 -6.66 13.27
C PHE A 71 14.61 -8.18 13.36
N VAL A 72 13.87 -8.87 12.48
CA VAL A 72 13.81 -10.34 12.47
C VAL A 72 15.17 -10.95 12.14
N GLN A 73 15.92 -10.39 11.20
CA GLN A 73 17.20 -10.98 10.79
C GLN A 73 18.37 -10.66 11.70
N HIS A 74 18.38 -9.50 12.36
CA HIS A 74 19.55 -9.06 13.13
C HIS A 74 19.31 -9.07 14.63
N VAL A 75 18.11 -8.72 15.09
CA VAL A 75 17.82 -8.61 16.53
C VAL A 75 17.40 -9.95 17.11
N VAL A 76 16.55 -10.72 16.41
CA VAL A 76 16.07 -12.01 16.92
C VAL A 76 17.20 -13.02 17.14
N PRO A 77 18.16 -13.21 16.22
CA PRO A 77 19.25 -14.18 16.44
C PRO A 77 20.21 -13.82 17.57
N LEU A 78 20.26 -12.55 17.98
CA LEU A 78 21.07 -12.13 19.13
C LEU A 78 20.44 -12.52 20.47
N ILE A 79 19.11 -12.66 20.50
CA ILE A 79 18.34 -12.93 21.72
C ILE A 79 17.94 -14.41 21.81
N ALA A 80 17.74 -15.06 20.66
CA ALA A 80 17.37 -16.47 20.62
C ALA A 80 18.57 -17.36 21.02
N PRO A 81 18.43 -18.23 22.04
CA PRO A 81 19.44 -19.23 22.33
C PRO A 81 19.56 -20.20 21.15
N LYS A 82 20.80 -20.63 20.86
CA LYS A 82 21.12 -21.57 19.78
C LYS A 82 20.38 -22.89 19.92
#